data_AF-A9PIH2-F1
#
_entry.id   AF-A9PIH2-F1
#
_cell.length_a   1.000
_cell.length_b   1.000
_cell.length_c   1.000
_cell.angle_alpha   90.00
_cell.angle_beta   90.00
_cell.angle_gamma   90.00
#
_symmetry.space_group_name_H-M   'P 1'
#
loop_
_entity.id
_entity.type
_entity.pdbx_description
1 polymer ?
#
loop_
_entity_poly.entity_id
_entity_poly.type
_entity_poly.pdbx_seq_one_letter_code
_entity_poly.pdbx_strand_id
1 'polypeptide(L)'
;MNDVLMFHISSGSYRVLEIDYAYQSVTIHEPHLSTCDTLVLGGKGNGFAVEQWRSPYFNPTADNVFMLIGCSAQSSLFQGFPGKHLPCRNVSGMGCEEYYGCPAWSLAGRGQMGSMFGSGPPECCAVAFEAIRAINLSKLDCEGYSSAYSLAPLRVDGPSEWSFGIRVKYSVQGNEFCRACEATGGTCGYGSNGIRQLCMCGDMNSTSNCDSVTSATDRRRGHGLVTVLTAISFSILAWI
;
A
#
# COMPACT_ATOMS: atom_id res chain seq x y z
N MET A 1 -2.25 21.14 20.03
CA MET A 1 -1.72 19.98 19.29
C MET A 1 -2.38 19.98 17.92
N ASN A 2 -1.62 19.88 16.83
CA ASN A 2 -2.22 19.59 15.53
C ASN A 2 -2.15 18.07 15.36
N ASP A 3 -3.29 17.40 15.46
CA ASP A 3 -3.40 15.94 15.37
C ASP A 3 -3.19 15.50 13.92
N VAL A 4 -1.93 15.33 13.52
CA VAL A 4 -1.54 14.90 12.18
C VAL A 4 -0.86 13.54 12.27
N LEU A 5 -1.37 12.57 11.52
CA LEU A 5 -0.73 11.27 11.38
C LEU A 5 0.42 11.36 10.36
N MET A 6 1.61 10.95 10.79
CA MET A 6 2.82 10.95 9.96
C MET A 6 3.28 9.52 9.72
N PHE A 7 3.70 9.24 8.49
CA PHE A 7 4.26 7.97 8.06
C PHE A 7 5.75 8.14 7.76
N HIS A 8 6.58 7.32 8.40
CA HIS A 8 8.04 7.42 8.33
C HIS A 8 8.66 6.20 7.66
N ILE A 9 9.45 6.44 6.62
CA ILE A 9 10.24 5.43 5.89
C ILE A 9 11.63 5.98 5.59
N SER A 10 12.52 5.13 5.07
CA SER A 10 13.90 5.53 4.76
C SER A 10 14.00 6.72 3.80
N SER A 11 13.05 6.89 2.86
CA SER A 11 13.04 8.02 1.93
C SER A 11 12.52 9.32 2.54
N GLY A 12 11.79 9.27 3.66
CA GLY A 12 11.26 10.49 4.27
C GLY A 12 10.11 10.31 5.24
N SER A 13 9.55 11.45 5.63
CA SER A 13 8.38 11.55 6.51
C SER A 13 7.24 12.19 5.76
N TYR A 14 6.14 11.46 5.63
CA TYR A 14 5.00 11.82 4.79
C TYR A 14 3.78 12.03 5.66
N ARG A 15 2.96 13.03 5.33
CA ARG A 15 1.68 13.22 6.00
C ARG A 15 0.69 12.20 5.46
N VAL A 16 -0.02 11.50 6.33
CA VAL A 16 -1.14 10.65 5.92
C VAL A 16 -2.35 11.54 5.68
N LEU A 17 -2.91 11.48 4.47
CA LEU A 17 -4.14 12.18 4.09
C LEU A 17 -5.37 11.35 4.40
N GLU A 18 -5.34 10.07 4.04
CA GLU A 18 -6.49 9.18 4.11
C GLU A 18 -6.04 7.73 4.32
N ILE A 19 -6.81 6.96 5.08
CA ILE A 19 -6.67 5.51 5.22
C ILE A 19 -8.00 4.87 4.83
N ASP A 20 -7.97 4.11 3.75
CA ASP A 20 -9.08 3.33 3.25
C ASP A 20 -8.87 1.86 3.67
N TYR A 21 -9.59 1.46 4.72
CA TYR A 21 -9.53 0.10 5.24
C TYR A 21 -10.21 -0.94 4.34
N ALA A 22 -11.18 -0.54 3.53
CA ALA A 22 -11.91 -1.44 2.65
C ALA A 22 -11.04 -1.84 1.45
N TYR A 23 -10.33 -0.88 0.86
CA TYR A 23 -9.42 -1.11 -0.26
C TYR A 23 -7.97 -1.35 0.16
N GLN A 24 -7.70 -1.32 1.47
CA GLN A 24 -6.38 -1.48 2.07
C GLN A 24 -5.35 -0.53 1.45
N SER A 25 -5.72 0.74 1.33
CA SER A 25 -4.87 1.78 0.76
C SER A 25 -4.69 2.95 1.72
N VAL A 26 -3.51 3.54 1.72
CA VAL A 26 -3.21 4.79 2.42
C VAL A 26 -2.76 5.82 1.40
N THR A 27 -3.29 7.03 1.50
CA THR A 27 -2.84 8.16 0.68
C THR A 27 -1.89 9.00 1.50
N ILE A 28 -0.68 9.20 0.97
CA ILE A 28 0.35 10.01 1.61
C ILE A 28 0.67 11.26 0.77
N HIS A 29 1.01 12.34 1.47
CA HIS A 29 1.38 13.63 0.89
C HIS A 29 2.85 13.93 1.16
N GLU A 30 3.57 14.32 0.10
CA GLU A 30 4.94 14.82 0.20
C GLU A 30 4.98 16.34 0.01
N PRO A 31 5.53 17.11 0.98
CA PRO A 31 5.58 18.58 0.91
C PRO A 31 6.31 19.17 -0.29
N HIS A 32 7.24 18.42 -0.89
CA HIS A 32 8.06 18.87 -2.02
C HIS A 32 7.59 18.32 -3.37
N LEU A 33 6.38 17.74 -3.41
CA LEU A 33 5.77 17.26 -4.63
C LEU A 33 5.25 18.44 -5.46
N SER A 34 5.49 18.42 -6.77
CA SER A 34 4.83 19.37 -7.68
C SER A 34 3.36 19.00 -7.88
N THR A 35 2.50 20.00 -7.97
CA THR A 35 1.05 19.88 -8.20
C THR A 35 0.64 20.69 -9.43
N CYS A 36 -0.66 20.71 -9.75
CA CYS A 36 -1.16 21.53 -10.85
C CYS A 36 -0.97 23.04 -10.61
N ASP A 37 -0.94 23.47 -9.36
CA ASP A 37 -0.81 24.90 -9.01
C ASP A 37 0.64 25.30 -8.69
N THR A 38 1.49 24.34 -8.33
CA THR A 38 2.86 24.60 -7.86
C THR A 38 3.89 23.66 -8.48
N LEU A 39 4.92 24.23 -9.11
CA LEU A 39 6.10 23.49 -9.57
C LEU A 39 7.23 23.65 -8.55
N VAL A 40 7.63 22.53 -7.95
CA VAL A 40 8.75 22.46 -7.00
C VAL A 40 9.95 21.84 -7.72
N LEU A 41 10.94 22.68 -8.02
CA LEU A 41 12.15 22.32 -8.76
C LEU A 41 13.42 22.51 -7.91
N GLY A 42 14.56 22.06 -8.44
CA GLY A 42 15.88 22.21 -7.83
C GLY A 42 16.27 21.11 -6.84
N GLY A 43 15.73 19.90 -7.01
CA GLY A 43 16.09 18.72 -6.23
C GLY A 43 15.66 18.80 -4.76
N LYS A 44 14.68 19.65 -4.43
CA LYS A 44 14.26 19.93 -3.05
C LYS A 44 13.44 18.80 -2.38
N GLY A 45 13.34 17.62 -3.00
CA GLY A 45 12.65 16.45 -2.46
C GLY A 45 13.58 15.25 -2.38
N ASN A 46 13.37 14.40 -1.37
CA ASN A 46 14.11 13.12 -1.25
C ASN A 46 13.60 12.08 -2.25
N GLY A 47 12.47 12.37 -2.91
CA GLY A 47 11.74 11.39 -3.71
C GLY A 47 10.98 10.41 -2.82
N PHE A 48 10.58 9.30 -3.42
CA PHE A 48 9.80 8.26 -2.77
C PHE A 48 10.38 6.89 -3.11
N ALA A 49 10.82 6.17 -2.08
CA ALA A 49 11.38 4.84 -2.23
C ALA A 49 10.95 3.95 -1.06
N VAL A 50 10.38 2.80 -1.39
CA VAL A 50 10.04 1.79 -0.39
C VAL A 50 11.22 0.84 -0.22
N GLU A 51 11.54 0.53 1.04
CA GLU A 51 12.56 -0.45 1.40
C GLU A 51 12.16 -1.84 0.88
N GLN A 52 13.16 -2.58 0.38
CA GLN A 52 12.92 -3.87 -0.27
C GLN A 52 12.20 -4.89 0.62
N TRP A 53 12.46 -4.87 1.94
CA TRP A 53 11.80 -5.75 2.90
C TRP A 53 10.33 -5.38 3.17
N ARG A 54 9.91 -4.15 2.82
CA ARG A 54 8.57 -3.63 3.03
C ARG A 54 7.68 -3.72 1.78
N SER A 55 8.29 -3.66 0.60
CA SER A 55 7.63 -3.74 -0.71
C SER A 55 6.56 -4.84 -0.85
N PRO A 56 6.69 -6.06 -0.28
CA PRO A 56 5.67 -7.10 -0.43
C PRO A 56 4.30 -6.78 0.18
N TYR A 57 4.22 -5.84 1.12
CA TYR A 57 2.99 -5.50 1.84
C TYR A 57 2.80 -3.99 1.99
N PHE A 58 3.64 -3.18 1.33
CA PHE A 58 3.50 -1.75 1.23
C PHE A 58 4.07 -1.31 -0.10
N ASN A 59 3.23 -1.02 -1.08
CA ASN A 59 3.70 -0.63 -2.41
C ASN A 59 2.72 0.32 -3.09
N PRO A 60 3.17 1.35 -3.82
CA PRO A 60 2.30 2.19 -4.60
C PRO A 60 1.35 1.38 -5.46
N THR A 61 0.11 1.83 -5.53
CA THR A 61 -0.91 1.24 -6.39
C THR A 61 -0.63 1.60 -7.86
N ALA A 62 -1.04 0.73 -8.78
CA ALA A 62 -0.77 0.88 -10.22
C ALA A 62 -1.53 2.06 -10.88
N ASP A 63 -2.50 2.66 -10.17
CA ASP A 63 -3.23 3.86 -10.58
C ASP A 63 -2.42 5.15 -10.38
N ASN A 64 -1.32 5.12 -9.61
CA ASN A 64 -0.43 6.28 -9.48
C ASN A 64 0.37 6.49 -10.77
N VAL A 65 0.30 7.71 -11.29
CA VAL A 65 1.29 8.23 -12.21
C VAL A 65 2.39 8.94 -11.42
N PHE A 66 3.64 8.76 -11.83
CA PHE A 66 4.77 9.54 -11.37
C PHE A 66 5.32 10.32 -12.55
N MET A 67 5.38 11.64 -12.42
CA MET A 67 5.85 12.54 -13.47
C MET A 67 7.18 13.13 -13.04
N LEU A 68 8.26 12.70 -13.69
CA LEU A 68 9.61 13.21 -13.46
C LEU A 68 9.81 14.47 -14.30
N ILE A 69 10.36 15.53 -13.70
CA ILE A 69 10.39 16.88 -14.28
C ILE A 69 11.84 17.33 -14.43
N GLY A 70 12.19 17.87 -15.61
CA GLY A 70 13.51 18.43 -15.90
C GLY A 70 14.63 17.40 -15.79
N CYS A 71 14.45 16.22 -16.38
CA CYS A 71 15.49 15.18 -16.36
C CYS A 71 16.54 15.42 -17.44
N SER A 72 17.80 15.33 -17.04
CA SER A 72 18.97 15.45 -17.90
C SER A 72 19.02 14.37 -19.00
N ALA A 73 19.66 14.68 -20.13
CA ALA A 73 19.84 13.72 -21.24
C ALA A 73 20.71 12.51 -20.84
N GLN A 74 21.56 12.68 -19.81
CA GLN A 74 22.39 11.63 -19.23
C GLN A 74 21.65 10.82 -18.16
N SER A 75 20.40 11.13 -17.85
CA SER A 75 19.63 10.41 -16.85
C SER A 75 19.57 8.90 -17.15
N SER A 76 19.69 8.09 -16.10
CA SER A 76 19.46 6.64 -16.17
C SER A 76 18.05 6.27 -16.64
N LEU A 77 17.10 7.21 -16.60
CA LEU A 77 15.76 7.08 -17.17
C LEU A 77 15.79 6.87 -18.70
N PHE A 78 16.77 7.47 -19.38
CA PHE A 78 16.89 7.44 -20.84
C PHE A 78 18.02 6.52 -21.34
N GLN A 79 18.83 5.98 -20.41
CA GLN A 79 19.89 5.03 -20.76
C GLN A 79 19.28 3.64 -21.03
N GLY A 80 19.37 3.16 -22.28
CA GLY A 80 18.95 1.80 -22.66
C GLY A 80 18.18 1.67 -23.97
N PHE A 81 17.66 2.77 -24.52
CA PHE A 81 16.94 2.76 -25.81
C PHE A 81 17.27 3.99 -26.67
N PRO A 82 18.38 3.98 -27.43
CA PRO A 82 18.64 5.03 -28.41
C PRO A 82 17.51 5.06 -29.46
N GLY A 83 16.77 6.17 -29.54
CA GLY A 83 15.75 6.42 -30.56
C GLY A 83 14.33 5.93 -30.25
N LYS A 84 14.05 5.45 -29.03
CA LYS A 84 12.71 5.01 -28.60
C LYS A 84 12.44 5.50 -27.17
N HIS A 85 11.65 6.57 -27.01
CA HIS A 85 11.18 7.10 -25.73
C HIS A 85 10.40 6.01 -24.96
N LEU A 86 11.03 5.23 -24.07
CA LEU A 86 10.36 4.03 -23.54
C LEU A 86 10.57 3.73 -22.05
N PRO A 87 10.46 4.74 -21.17
CA PRO A 87 9.56 4.56 -20.02
C PRO A 87 8.41 5.56 -19.97
N CYS A 88 8.53 6.70 -20.68
CA CYS A 88 7.54 7.77 -20.60
C CYS A 88 6.24 7.35 -21.29
N ARG A 89 5.19 7.11 -20.51
CA ARG A 89 3.85 6.76 -21.00
C ARG A 89 2.81 7.25 -20.02
N ASN A 90 1.61 7.52 -20.54
CA ASN A 90 0.48 7.85 -19.69
C ASN A 90 0.13 6.64 -18.81
N VAL A 91 -0.25 6.91 -17.57
CA VAL A 91 -0.70 5.92 -16.59
C VAL A 91 -2.10 6.32 -16.16
N SER A 92 -3.06 5.40 -16.31
CA SER A 92 -4.47 5.65 -15.96
C SER A 92 -5.07 6.89 -16.64
N GLY A 93 -4.63 7.22 -17.86
CA GLY A 93 -5.09 8.41 -18.59
C GLY A 93 -4.45 9.73 -18.14
N MET A 94 -3.52 9.70 -17.17
CA MET A 94 -2.76 10.85 -16.73
C MET A 94 -1.36 10.81 -17.37
N GLY A 95 -0.93 11.94 -17.91
CA GLY A 95 0.31 12.05 -18.66
C GLY A 95 0.89 13.46 -18.65
N CYS A 96 2.06 13.61 -19.25
CA CYS A 96 2.74 14.90 -19.31
C CYS A 96 2.02 15.90 -20.22
N GLU A 97 1.38 15.43 -21.30
CA GLU A 97 0.62 16.29 -22.22
C GLU A 97 -0.52 17.01 -21.49
N GLU A 98 -1.29 16.28 -20.70
CA GLU A 98 -2.33 16.86 -19.86
C GLU A 98 -1.70 17.73 -18.76
N TYR A 99 -0.64 17.25 -18.11
CA TYR A 99 0.02 17.97 -17.03
C TYR A 99 0.59 19.33 -17.46
N TYR A 100 1.05 19.49 -18.70
CA TYR A 100 1.48 20.78 -19.24
C TYR A 100 0.36 21.83 -19.30
N GLY A 101 -0.90 21.41 -19.24
CA GLY A 101 -2.06 22.30 -19.13
C GLY A 101 -2.24 22.94 -17.75
N CYS A 102 -1.46 22.53 -16.75
CA CYS A 102 -1.53 23.08 -15.40
C CYS A 102 -0.95 24.51 -15.29
N PRO A 103 -1.59 25.41 -14.51
CA PRO A 103 -1.12 26.79 -14.31
C PRO A 103 0.33 26.88 -13.84
N ALA A 104 0.80 25.91 -13.05
CA ALA A 104 2.17 25.87 -12.55
C ALA A 104 3.23 26.02 -13.66
N TRP A 105 3.04 25.38 -14.82
CA TRP A 105 3.98 25.40 -15.93
C TRP A 105 4.13 26.78 -16.55
N SER A 106 3.02 27.48 -16.73
CA SER A 106 3.02 28.87 -17.21
C SER A 106 3.67 29.80 -16.20
N LEU A 107 3.37 29.65 -14.91
CA LEU A 107 3.95 30.45 -13.83
C LEU A 107 5.46 30.24 -13.67
N ALA A 108 5.94 29.02 -13.89
CA ALA A 108 7.36 28.68 -13.87
C ALA A 108 8.12 29.16 -15.13
N GLY A 109 7.43 29.75 -16.12
CA GLY A 109 8.02 30.13 -17.40
C GLY A 109 8.48 28.94 -18.25
N ARG A 110 7.98 27.73 -17.95
CA ARG A 110 8.27 26.47 -18.67
C ARG A 110 7.12 25.99 -19.55
N GLY A 111 6.11 26.84 -19.77
CA GLY A 111 4.91 26.51 -20.54
C GLY A 111 5.22 26.10 -21.99
N GLN A 112 4.59 25.00 -22.43
CA GLN A 112 4.50 24.46 -23.80
C GLN A 112 5.74 24.61 -24.72
N MET A 113 6.95 24.48 -24.19
CA MET A 113 8.14 24.21 -25.00
C MET A 113 8.40 22.69 -25.17
N GLY A 114 7.39 21.85 -24.89
CA GLY A 114 7.52 20.40 -24.84
C GLY A 114 7.56 19.67 -26.19
N SER A 115 7.39 20.36 -27.32
CA SER A 115 7.34 19.68 -28.63
C SER A 115 7.83 20.51 -29.83
N MET A 116 8.38 21.70 -29.62
CA MET A 116 8.95 22.49 -30.71
C MET A 116 10.47 22.51 -30.62
N PHE A 117 11.12 21.68 -31.45
CA PHE A 117 12.53 21.79 -31.82
C PHE A 117 13.56 21.56 -30.70
N GLY A 118 13.80 20.30 -30.36
CA GLY A 118 15.02 19.93 -29.65
C GLY A 118 15.23 18.43 -29.63
N SER A 119 16.38 17.97 -30.10
CA SER A 119 16.87 16.59 -29.98
C SER A 119 17.21 16.17 -28.53
N GLY A 120 16.54 16.79 -27.54
CA GLY A 120 16.74 16.59 -26.11
C GLY A 120 15.60 15.78 -25.46
N PRO A 121 15.78 15.35 -24.21
CA PRO A 121 14.73 14.67 -23.46
C PRO A 121 13.52 15.59 -23.22
N PRO A 122 12.31 15.04 -23.08
CA PRO A 122 11.14 15.84 -22.75
C PRO A 122 11.26 16.45 -21.35
N GLU A 123 10.68 17.64 -21.15
CA GLU A 123 10.66 18.34 -19.84
C GLU A 123 9.90 17.55 -18.76
N CYS A 124 9.00 16.66 -19.15
CA CYS A 124 8.24 15.79 -18.26
C CYS A 124 8.24 14.36 -18.81
N CYS A 125 8.39 13.39 -17.91
CA CYS A 125 8.26 11.96 -18.22
C CYS A 125 7.31 11.28 -17.22
N ALA A 126 6.15 10.86 -17.69
CA ALA A 126 5.17 10.11 -16.92
C ALA A 126 5.53 8.62 -16.89
N VAL A 127 5.58 7.99 -15.72
CA VAL A 127 5.94 6.59 -15.54
C VAL A 127 5.08 5.94 -14.46
N ALA A 128 4.91 4.63 -14.57
CA ALA A 128 4.34 3.83 -13.48
C ALA A 128 5.43 3.48 -12.46
N PHE A 129 5.06 3.27 -11.20
CA PHE A 129 6.03 2.96 -10.15
C PHE A 129 6.85 1.71 -10.47
N GLU A 130 6.24 0.69 -11.08
CA GLU A 130 6.88 -0.59 -11.39
C GLU A 130 8.05 -0.46 -12.38
N ALA A 131 8.06 0.59 -13.20
CA ALA A 131 9.11 0.86 -14.18
C ALA A 131 10.38 1.40 -13.50
N ILE A 132 10.24 2.24 -12.48
CA ILE A 132 11.37 2.91 -11.81
C ILE A 132 11.72 2.30 -10.44
N ARG A 133 10.74 1.70 -9.75
CA ARG A 133 10.78 1.06 -8.42
C ARG A 133 11.21 1.96 -7.25
N ALA A 134 11.81 3.11 -7.54
CA ALA A 134 12.17 4.14 -6.59
C ALA A 134 12.31 5.48 -7.33
N ILE A 135 11.80 6.54 -6.74
CA ILE A 135 12.00 7.91 -7.21
C ILE A 135 13.16 8.46 -6.40
N ASN A 136 14.34 8.52 -7.01
CA ASN A 136 15.50 9.15 -6.41
C ASN A 136 15.97 10.23 -7.39
N LEU A 137 15.59 11.48 -7.14
CA LEU A 137 15.82 12.59 -8.06
C LEU A 137 17.30 12.78 -8.38
N SER A 138 18.18 12.62 -7.40
CA SER A 138 19.63 12.74 -7.59
C SER A 138 20.18 11.64 -8.50
N LYS A 139 19.71 10.40 -8.33
CA LYS A 139 20.13 9.27 -9.18
C LYS A 139 19.53 9.35 -10.59
N LEU A 140 18.31 9.87 -10.69
CA LEU A 140 17.60 10.08 -11.95
C LEU A 140 18.03 11.38 -12.64
N ASP A 141 18.84 12.22 -12.00
CA ASP A 141 19.28 13.52 -12.53
C ASP A 141 18.09 14.37 -13.03
N CYS A 142 17.06 14.49 -12.19
CA CYS A 142 15.84 15.26 -12.45
C CYS A 142 15.69 16.40 -11.44
N GLU A 143 15.15 17.53 -11.89
CA GLU A 143 14.96 18.72 -11.04
C GLU A 143 13.82 18.59 -10.03
N GLY A 144 12.81 17.76 -10.33
CA GLY A 144 11.64 17.60 -9.48
C GLY A 144 10.77 16.45 -9.93
N TYR A 145 9.69 16.22 -9.20
CA TYR A 145 8.66 15.27 -9.62
C TYR A 145 7.28 15.63 -9.09
N SER A 146 6.27 15.01 -9.70
CA SER A 146 4.89 15.02 -9.28
C SER A 146 4.37 13.58 -9.18
N SER A 147 3.29 13.39 -8.43
CA SER A 147 2.55 12.14 -8.38
C SER A 147 1.07 12.44 -8.26
N ALA A 148 0.28 11.74 -9.06
CA ALA A 148 -1.16 11.89 -9.09
C ALA A 148 -1.85 10.53 -9.26
N TYR A 149 -3.11 10.47 -8.83
CA TYR A 149 -3.97 9.30 -8.96
C TYR A 149 -5.41 9.75 -9.25
N SER A 150 -6.23 8.81 -9.72
CA SER A 150 -7.65 9.02 -9.97
C SER A 150 -8.50 8.03 -9.16
N LEU A 151 -9.52 8.54 -8.47
CA LEU A 151 -10.46 7.72 -7.70
C LEU A 151 -11.67 7.35 -8.58
N ALA A 152 -11.70 6.10 -9.07
CA ALA A 152 -12.80 5.52 -9.85
C ALA A 152 -13.09 6.26 -11.19
N PRO A 153 -13.98 5.78 -12.09
CA PRO A 153 -13.97 6.14 -13.51
C PRO A 153 -14.69 7.47 -13.78
N LEU A 154 -14.53 8.45 -12.90
CA LEU A 154 -14.87 9.82 -13.25
C LEU A 154 -13.94 10.21 -14.39
N ARG A 155 -14.52 10.57 -15.53
CA ARG A 155 -13.76 11.19 -16.62
C ARG A 155 -13.24 12.49 -16.04
N VAL A 156 -11.99 12.47 -15.63
CA VAL A 156 -11.27 13.65 -15.15
C VAL A 156 -11.14 14.56 -16.35
N ASP A 157 -11.74 15.76 -16.28
CA ASP A 157 -11.79 16.67 -17.44
C ASP A 157 -10.41 17.27 -17.74
N GLY A 158 -9.49 17.22 -16.76
CA GLY A 158 -8.11 17.68 -16.93
C GLY A 158 -7.25 17.51 -15.68
N PRO A 159 -6.00 17.99 -15.72
CA PRO A 159 -5.04 17.80 -14.63
C PRO A 159 -5.36 18.60 -13.35
N SER A 160 -6.27 19.57 -13.43
CA SER A 160 -6.79 20.33 -12.29
C SER A 160 -7.70 19.51 -11.39
N GLU A 161 -8.28 18.43 -11.90
CA GLU A 161 -9.16 17.53 -11.16
C GLU A 161 -8.44 16.28 -10.64
N TRP A 162 -7.14 16.15 -10.93
CA TRP A 162 -6.34 15.05 -10.42
C TRP A 162 -6.13 15.18 -8.91
N SER A 163 -6.08 14.04 -8.23
CA SER A 163 -5.67 13.99 -6.84
C SER A 163 -4.15 13.85 -6.77
N PHE A 164 -3.48 14.85 -6.18
CA PHE A 164 -2.02 14.86 -6.02
C PHE A 164 -1.62 14.21 -4.69
N GLY A 165 -0.69 13.27 -4.76
CA GLY A 165 -0.26 12.45 -3.64
C GLY A 165 0.14 11.05 -4.11
N ILE A 166 0.49 10.19 -3.17
CA ILE A 166 0.91 8.82 -3.47
C ILE A 166 -0.06 7.87 -2.77
N ARG A 167 -0.82 7.10 -3.54
CA ARG A 167 -1.68 6.04 -3.00
C ARG A 167 -0.88 4.76 -2.85
N VAL A 168 -0.82 4.23 -1.64
CA VAL A 168 -0.02 3.05 -1.32
C VAL A 168 -0.92 1.95 -0.82
N LYS A 169 -0.84 0.78 -1.45
CA LYS A 169 -1.52 -0.41 -0.95
C LYS A 169 -0.74 -0.97 0.23
N TYR A 170 -1.44 -1.28 1.31
CA TYR A 170 -0.88 -1.97 2.45
C TYR A 170 -1.51 -3.35 2.63
N SER A 171 -0.78 -4.26 3.28
CA SER A 171 -1.30 -5.54 3.72
C SER A 171 -0.90 -5.76 5.18
N VAL A 172 -1.88 -6.16 6.00
CA VAL A 172 -1.65 -6.51 7.40
C VAL A 172 -1.67 -8.03 7.50
N GLN A 173 -0.56 -8.61 7.96
CA GLN A 173 -0.43 -10.06 8.08
C GLN A 173 -1.44 -10.64 9.09
N GLY A 174 -2.03 -11.77 8.71
CA GLY A 174 -3.04 -12.54 9.44
C GLY A 174 -4.39 -11.86 9.64
N ASN A 175 -4.78 -11.05 8.65
CA ASN A 175 -6.19 -10.82 8.36
C ASN A 175 -6.96 -12.15 8.18
N GLU A 176 -6.37 -13.16 7.53
CA GLU A 176 -7.02 -14.48 7.37
C GLU A 176 -7.23 -15.19 8.71
N PHE A 177 -6.23 -15.13 9.60
CA PHE A 177 -6.32 -15.66 10.96
C PHE A 177 -7.43 -14.94 11.75
N CYS A 178 -7.42 -13.61 11.75
CA CYS A 178 -8.44 -12.85 12.48
C CYS A 178 -9.84 -13.08 11.91
N ARG A 179 -9.99 -13.15 10.59
CA ARG A 179 -11.27 -13.49 9.95
C ARG A 179 -11.76 -14.88 10.38
N ALA A 180 -10.89 -15.89 10.40
CA ALA A 180 -11.26 -17.23 10.84
C ALA A 180 -11.65 -17.25 12.34
N CYS A 181 -10.93 -16.50 13.17
CA CYS A 181 -11.23 -16.34 14.60
C CYS A 181 -12.61 -15.67 14.83
N GLU A 182 -12.81 -14.50 14.22
CA GLU A 182 -14.04 -13.71 14.35
C GLU A 182 -15.26 -14.43 13.77
N ALA A 183 -15.09 -15.17 12.67
CA ALA A 183 -16.16 -16.00 12.10
C ALA A 183 -16.65 -17.08 13.07
N THR A 184 -15.80 -17.54 13.99
CA THR A 184 -16.14 -18.51 15.05
C THR A 184 -16.53 -17.86 16.38
N GLY A 185 -16.77 -16.54 16.39
CA GLY A 185 -17.18 -15.79 17.58
C GLY A 185 -16.04 -15.45 18.54
N GLY A 186 -14.78 -15.63 18.13
CA GLY A 186 -13.59 -15.26 18.89
C GLY A 186 -13.17 -13.81 18.67
N THR A 187 -12.37 -13.27 19.59
CA THR A 187 -11.70 -11.97 19.40
C THR A 187 -10.25 -12.20 18.99
N CYS A 188 -9.85 -11.67 17.84
CA CYS A 188 -8.48 -11.79 17.36
C CYS A 188 -7.53 -10.77 18.03
N GLY A 189 -6.31 -11.19 18.31
CA GLY A 189 -5.24 -10.31 18.78
C GLY A 189 -3.85 -10.92 18.63
N TYR A 190 -2.88 -10.29 19.27
CA TYR A 190 -1.53 -10.80 19.40
C TYR A 190 -1.25 -11.13 20.87
N GLY A 191 -0.50 -12.21 21.11
CA GLY A 191 -0.03 -12.56 22.45
C GLY A 191 0.91 -11.50 23.03
N SER A 192 1.31 -11.66 24.30
CA SER A 192 2.18 -10.72 25.02
C SER A 192 3.54 -10.47 24.35
N ASN A 193 3.97 -11.33 23.42
CA ASN A 193 5.18 -11.16 22.64
C ASN A 193 5.00 -10.34 21.36
N GLY A 194 3.78 -9.90 21.03
CA GLY A 194 3.44 -9.06 19.86
C GLY A 194 3.62 -9.72 18.49
N ILE A 195 4.13 -10.95 18.46
CA ILE A 195 4.51 -11.65 17.22
C ILE A 195 3.53 -12.80 16.92
N ARG A 196 3.01 -13.47 17.96
CA ARG A 196 2.13 -14.62 17.78
C ARG A 196 0.68 -14.18 17.76
N GLN A 197 -0.03 -14.58 16.71
CA GLN A 197 -1.47 -14.36 16.58
C GLN A 197 -2.23 -15.29 17.53
N LEU A 198 -3.24 -14.74 18.19
CA LEU A 198 -4.01 -15.41 19.23
C LEU A 198 -5.50 -15.12 19.03
N CYS A 199 -6.31 -16.17 19.10
CA CYS A 199 -7.76 -16.10 19.01
C CYS A 199 -8.32 -16.36 20.41
N MET A 200 -8.96 -15.36 20.98
CA MET A 200 -9.54 -15.43 22.33
C MET A 200 -10.98 -15.93 22.21
N CYS A 201 -11.23 -17.16 22.66
CA CYS A 201 -12.51 -17.87 22.54
C CYS A 201 -13.30 -17.88 23.86
N GLY A 202 -13.19 -16.82 24.65
CA GLY A 202 -13.67 -16.77 26.03
C GLY A 202 -12.67 -17.42 26.99
N ASP A 203 -12.97 -18.63 27.47
CA ASP A 203 -12.18 -19.32 28.52
C ASP A 203 -10.87 -19.95 28.02
N MET A 204 -10.69 -20.05 26.71
CA MET A 204 -9.51 -20.66 26.10
C MET A 204 -8.98 -19.84 24.93
N ASN A 205 -7.65 -19.86 24.79
CA ASN A 205 -6.95 -19.23 23.68
C ASN A 205 -6.61 -20.27 22.61
N SER A 206 -6.82 -19.92 21.35
CA SER A 206 -6.52 -20.74 20.18
C SER A 206 -5.52 -20.06 19.26
N THR A 207 -4.74 -20.85 18.52
CA THR A 207 -3.83 -20.37 17.46
C THR A 207 -4.42 -20.54 16.06
N SER A 208 -5.70 -20.89 15.93
CA SER A 208 -6.41 -20.95 14.65
C SER A 208 -7.80 -20.32 14.71
N ASN A 209 -8.74 -20.95 15.42
CA ASN A 209 -10.15 -20.53 15.55
C ASN A 209 -10.80 -21.12 16.81
N CYS A 210 -12.05 -20.77 17.12
CA CYS A 210 -12.77 -21.25 18.30
C CYS A 210 -13.48 -22.60 18.11
N ASP A 211 -13.67 -23.06 16.87
CA ASP A 211 -14.25 -24.38 16.59
C ASP A 211 -13.32 -25.55 17.00
N SER A 212 -12.02 -25.33 16.89
CA SER A 212 -11.01 -26.30 17.35
C SER A 212 -11.00 -26.47 18.87
N VAL A 213 -11.51 -25.47 19.60
CA VAL A 213 -11.58 -25.45 21.07
C VAL A 213 -12.82 -26.17 21.58
N THR A 214 -14.00 -25.94 20.97
CA THR A 214 -15.25 -26.65 21.30
C THR A 214 -15.14 -28.15 21.06
N SER A 215 -14.45 -28.56 20.00
CA SER A 215 -14.18 -29.98 19.71
C SER A 215 -13.33 -30.67 20.79
N ALA A 216 -12.45 -29.94 21.49
CA ALA A 216 -11.61 -30.48 22.56
C ALA A 216 -12.37 -30.58 23.89
N THR A 217 -13.27 -29.64 24.19
CA THR A 217 -14.14 -29.69 25.37
C THR A 217 -15.26 -30.73 25.23
N ASP A 218 -15.83 -30.92 24.04
CA ASP A 218 -16.83 -31.98 23.81
C ASP A 218 -16.22 -33.38 23.91
N ARG A 219 -14.98 -33.59 23.45
CA ARG A 219 -14.25 -34.86 23.71
C ARG A 219 -14.02 -35.11 25.20
N ARG A 220 -13.79 -34.06 26.01
CA ARG A 220 -13.67 -34.20 27.47
C ARG A 220 -15.00 -34.46 28.16
N ARG A 221 -16.11 -33.88 27.69
CA ARG A 221 -17.46 -34.17 28.20
C ARG A 221 -17.97 -35.56 27.80
N GLY A 222 -17.64 -36.04 26.60
CA GLY A 222 -18.01 -37.39 26.12
C GLY A 222 -17.33 -38.55 26.88
N HIS A 223 -16.15 -38.33 27.47
CA HIS A 223 -15.47 -39.35 28.29
C HIS A 223 -15.87 -39.34 29.78
N GLY A 224 -16.70 -38.39 30.23
CA GLY A 224 -17.16 -38.32 31.62
C GLY A 224 -18.46 -39.07 31.94
N LEU A 225 -19.18 -39.56 30.92
CA LEU A 225 -20.56 -40.08 31.09
C LEU A 225 -20.71 -41.58 30.76
N VAL A 226 -19.62 -42.34 30.58
CA VAL A 226 -19.70 -43.77 30.17
C VAL A 226 -19.26 -44.77 31.25
N THR A 227 -18.90 -44.35 32.47
CA THR A 227 -18.31 -45.29 33.46
C THR A 227 -18.93 -45.28 34.86
N VAL A 228 -20.26 -45.26 35.00
CA VAL A 228 -20.93 -45.50 36.31
C VAL A 228 -22.23 -46.30 36.19
N LEU A 229 -22.29 -47.43 35.45
CA LEU A 229 -23.53 -48.24 35.41
C LEU A 229 -23.40 -49.78 35.43
N THR A 230 -22.27 -50.38 35.81
CA THR A 230 -22.22 -51.85 35.95
C THR A 230 -21.50 -52.30 37.22
N ALA A 231 -22.18 -52.21 38.36
CA ALA A 231 -21.75 -52.90 39.59
C ALA A 231 -22.91 -53.16 40.56
N ILE A 232 -24.04 -53.71 40.09
CA ILE A 232 -25.02 -54.34 40.99
C ILE A 232 -25.58 -55.59 40.28
N SER A 233 -25.69 -56.66 41.05
CA SER A 233 -26.27 -57.98 40.73
C SER A 233 -25.26 -59.01 40.25
N PHE A 234 -24.73 -59.80 41.19
CA PHE A 234 -25.09 -61.22 41.30
C PHE A 234 -24.58 -61.74 42.65
N SER A 235 -25.51 -62.08 43.53
CA SER A 235 -25.27 -62.98 44.64
C SER A 235 -26.28 -64.12 44.56
N ILE A 236 -25.76 -65.29 44.93
CA ILE A 236 -26.43 -66.53 45.36
C ILE A 236 -27.03 -67.44 44.26
N LEU A 237 -26.36 -68.60 44.04
CA LEU A 237 -26.81 -69.96 44.39
C LEU A 237 -26.25 -70.98 43.39
N ALA A 238 -25.35 -71.86 43.86
CA ALA A 238 -25.22 -73.22 43.34
C ALA A 238 -24.56 -74.10 44.41
N TRP A 239 -25.41 -74.66 45.28
CA TRP A 239 -25.20 -75.97 45.88
C TRP A 239 -25.86 -76.99 44.95
N ILE A 240 -25.10 -77.99 44.50
CA ILE A 240 -25.38 -79.43 44.44
C ILE A 240 -24.06 -80.12 44.10
#